data_AF-A0A6M1M332-F1
#
_entry.id   AF-A0A6M1M332-F1
#
_cell.length_a   1.000
_cell.length_b   1.000
_cell.length_c   1.000
_cell.angle_alpha   90.00
_cell.angle_beta   90.00
_cell.angle_gamma   90.00
#
_symmetry.space_group_name_H-M   'P 1'
#
loop_
_entity.id
_entity.type
_entity.pdbx_description
1 polymer ?
#
loop_
_entity_poly.entity_id
_entity_poly.type
_entity_poly.pdbx_seq_one_letter_code
_entity_poly.pdbx_strand_id
1 'polypeptide(L)'
;MAGIHPASTGAYAQYEAAKAAGRSSRRPSLEWFSERHKRRAAERERRLAEARAARGPVGHEAVDAACERIRAEAATATEAARNGGERADIARWNAEALARGEAR
;
A
#
# COMPACT_ATOMS: atom_id res chain seq x y z
N MET A 1 25.68 -10.76 1.21
CA MET A 1 24.57 -11.13 0.32
C MET A 1 23.53 -10.03 0.35
N ALA A 2 23.26 -9.35 -0.77
CA ALA A 2 22.23 -8.32 -0.81
C ALA A 2 20.84 -8.98 -0.78
N GLY A 3 20.06 -8.74 0.29
CA GLY A 3 18.74 -9.35 0.48
C GLY A 3 17.72 -9.00 -0.61
N ILE A 4 16.66 -9.82 -0.70
CA ILE A 4 15.48 -9.59 -1.54
C ILE A 4 14.76 -8.34 -1.02
N HIS A 5 14.41 -7.39 -1.90
CA HIS A 5 13.67 -6.20 -1.48
C HIS A 5 12.28 -6.57 -0.93
N PRO A 6 11.81 -6.06 0.23
CA PRO A 6 10.60 -6.52 0.91
C PRO A 6 9.32 -6.53 0.05
N ALA A 7 9.13 -5.50 -0.79
CA ALA A 7 7.99 -5.41 -1.70
C ALA A 7 7.95 -6.49 -2.78
N SER A 8 9.05 -7.19 -3.02
CA SER A 8 9.18 -8.17 -4.12
C SER A 8 8.45 -9.46 -3.83
N THR A 9 8.38 -9.90 -2.58
CA THR A 9 7.67 -11.12 -2.19
C THR A 9 6.18 -11.02 -2.52
N GLY A 10 5.56 -9.88 -2.18
CA GLY A 10 4.15 -9.63 -2.53
C GLY A 10 3.92 -9.50 -4.03
N ALA A 11 4.80 -8.79 -4.74
CA ALA A 11 4.70 -8.66 -6.20
C ALA A 11 4.86 -10.01 -6.92
N TYR A 12 5.77 -10.86 -6.43
CA TYR A 12 5.97 -12.21 -6.95
C TYR A 12 4.77 -13.12 -6.67
N ALA A 13 4.17 -13.04 -5.48
CA ALA A 13 2.96 -13.80 -5.15
C ALA A 13 1.77 -13.42 -6.06
N GLN A 14 1.57 -12.12 -6.34
CA GLN A 14 0.55 -11.65 -7.28
C GLN A 14 0.82 -12.15 -8.70
N TYR A 15 2.09 -12.18 -9.12
CA TYR A 15 2.49 -12.76 -10.39
C TYR A 15 2.18 -14.26 -10.47
N GLU A 16 2.53 -15.05 -9.44
CA GLU A 16 2.23 -16.48 -9.41
C GLU A 16 0.71 -16.75 -9.42
N ALA A 17 -0.09 -15.94 -8.72
CA ALA A 17 -1.55 -16.00 -8.80
C ALA A 17 -2.09 -15.67 -10.20
N ALA A 18 -1.51 -14.67 -10.89
CA ALA A 18 -1.90 -14.34 -12.26
C ALA A 18 -1.53 -15.44 -13.26
N LYS A 19 -0.38 -16.09 -13.08
CA LYS A 19 0.07 -17.25 -13.85
C LYS A 19 -0.83 -18.47 -13.62
N ALA A 20 -1.19 -18.78 -12.38
CA ALA A 20 -2.12 -19.86 -12.05
C ALA A 20 -3.50 -19.64 -12.70
N ALA A 21 -3.95 -18.39 -12.80
CA ALA A 21 -5.18 -18.01 -13.50
C ALA A 21 -5.03 -17.92 -15.03
N GLY A 22 -3.89 -18.31 -15.61
CA GLY A 22 -3.64 -18.27 -17.06
C GLY A 22 -3.50 -16.86 -17.66
N ARG A 23 -3.44 -15.81 -16.83
CA ARG A 23 -3.39 -14.40 -17.27
C ARG A 23 -1.98 -13.90 -17.63
N SER A 24 -0.95 -14.72 -17.41
CA SER A 24 0.44 -14.37 -17.76
C SER A 24 1.24 -15.59 -18.17
N SER A 25 1.92 -15.51 -19.30
CA SER A 25 2.85 -16.53 -19.82
C SER A 25 4.34 -16.23 -19.51
N ARG A 26 4.66 -15.01 -19.07
CA ARG A 26 6.03 -14.60 -18.71
C ARG A 26 6.49 -15.30 -17.43
N ARG A 27 7.81 -15.51 -17.26
CA ARG A 27 8.44 -16.17 -16.09
C ARG A 27 9.57 -15.37 -15.42
N PRO A 28 9.31 -14.14 -14.93
CA PRO A 28 10.29 -13.40 -14.14
C PRO A 28 10.58 -14.09 -12.80
N SER A 29 11.85 -14.12 -12.39
CA SER A 29 12.25 -14.63 -11.07
C SER A 29 11.97 -13.61 -9.96
N LEU A 30 11.92 -14.07 -8.70
CA LEU A 30 11.82 -13.18 -7.53
C LEU A 30 12.98 -12.16 -7.50
N GLU A 31 14.18 -12.56 -7.91
CA GLU A 31 15.35 -11.69 -8.03
C GLU A 31 15.12 -10.56 -9.04
N TRP A 32 14.45 -10.83 -10.16
CA TRP A 32 14.10 -9.80 -11.14
C TRP A 32 13.20 -8.71 -10.53
N PHE A 33 12.20 -9.12 -9.73
CA PHE A 33 11.35 -8.16 -9.01
C PHE A 33 12.16 -7.36 -7.98
N SER A 34 13.05 -8.03 -7.24
CA SER A 34 13.94 -7.39 -6.27
C SER A 34 14.82 -6.32 -6.91
N GLU A 35 15.51 -6.64 -8.00
CA GLU A 35 16.39 -5.69 -8.70
C GLU A 35 15.59 -4.55 -9.36
N ARG A 36 14.36 -4.81 -9.81
CA ARG A 36 13.46 -3.75 -10.27
C ARG A 36 13.06 -2.80 -9.13
N HIS A 37 12.73 -3.33 -7.95
CA HIS A 37 12.34 -2.51 -6.80
C HIS A 37 13.53 -1.73 -6.24
N LYS A 38 14.71 -2.33 -6.13
CA LYS A 38 15.95 -1.63 -5.74
C LYS A 38 16.25 -0.46 -6.66
N ARG A 39 16.21 -0.67 -7.99
CA ARG A 39 16.41 0.41 -8.97
C ARG A 39 15.38 1.54 -8.81
N ARG A 40 14.10 1.20 -8.61
CA ARG A 40 13.05 2.21 -8.38
C ARG A 40 13.24 2.96 -7.06
N ALA A 41 13.67 2.29 -6.00
CA ALA A 41 13.97 2.91 -4.71
C ALA A 41 15.14 3.91 -4.85
N ALA A 42 16.24 3.49 -5.48
CA ALA A 42 17.39 4.36 -5.74
C ALA A 42 17.03 5.57 -6.62
N GLU A 43 16.23 5.38 -7.67
CA GLU A 43 15.73 6.47 -8.52
C GLU A 43 14.88 7.47 -7.72
N ARG A 44 14.00 6.97 -6.84
CA ARG A 44 13.18 7.80 -5.98
C ARG A 44 14.04 8.59 -4.99
N GLU A 45 15.04 7.97 -4.38
CA GLU A 45 15.98 8.65 -3.50
C GLU A 45 16.74 9.75 -4.22
N ARG A 46 17.23 9.49 -5.44
CA ARG A 46 17.88 10.50 -6.26
C ARG A 46 16.97 11.70 -6.53
N ARG A 47 15.74 11.46 -6.99
CA ARG A 47 14.76 12.54 -7.24
C ARG A 47 14.40 13.31 -5.97
N LEU A 48 14.31 12.64 -4.83
CA LEU A 48 14.07 13.29 -3.54
C LEU A 48 15.26 14.16 -3.12
N ALA A 49 16.50 13.72 -3.37
CA ALA A 49 17.70 14.51 -3.11
C ALA A 49 17.76 15.75 -4.01
N GLU A 50 17.47 15.60 -5.30
CA GLU A 50 17.37 16.71 -6.26
C GLU A 50 16.29 17.73 -5.83
N ALA A 51 15.10 17.24 -5.46
CA ALA A 51 14.01 18.12 -4.99
C ALA A 51 14.36 18.85 -3.69
N ARG A 52 15.06 18.19 -2.76
CA ARG A 52 15.55 18.83 -1.53
C ARG A 52 16.58 19.90 -1.83
N ALA A 53 17.53 19.61 -2.71
CA ALA A 53 18.54 20.57 -3.14
C ALA A 53 17.91 21.80 -3.81
N ALA A 54 16.89 21.61 -4.66
CA ALA A 54 16.17 22.69 -5.33
C ALA A 54 15.31 23.54 -4.38
N ARG A 55 14.80 22.95 -3.29
CA ARG A 55 13.90 23.64 -2.35
C ARG A 55 14.62 24.62 -1.42
N GLY A 56 15.90 24.39 -1.13
CA GLY A 56 16.65 25.18 -0.15
C GLY A 56 16.18 24.92 1.30
N PRO A 57 16.58 25.77 2.27
CA PRO A 57 16.23 25.60 3.68
C PRO A 57 14.71 25.73 3.88
N VAL A 58 14.14 24.83 4.69
CA VAL A 58 12.71 24.81 5.03
C VAL A 58 12.51 25.52 6.37
N GLY A 59 11.67 26.55 6.40
CA GLY A 59 11.29 27.24 7.64
C GLY A 59 10.38 26.39 8.53
N HIS A 60 10.41 26.65 9.84
CA HIS A 60 9.63 25.89 10.83
C HIS A 60 8.12 25.92 10.55
N GLU A 61 7.56 27.06 10.12
CA GLU A 61 6.14 27.19 9.74
C GLU A 61 5.72 26.20 8.65
N ALA A 62 6.59 25.95 7.67
CA ALA A 62 6.32 24.99 6.60
C ALA A 62 6.37 23.53 7.10
N VAL A 63 7.15 23.26 8.14
CA VAL A 63 7.18 21.96 8.82
C VAL A 63 5.91 21.78 9.65
N ASP A 64 5.51 22.79 10.42
CA ASP A 64 4.31 22.75 11.25
C ASP A 64 3.06 22.54 10.38
N ALA A 65 2.92 23.29 9.28
CA ALA A 65 1.83 23.11 8.33
C ALA A 65 1.81 21.69 7.71
N ALA A 66 2.98 21.10 7.43
CA ALA A 66 3.06 19.74 6.93
C ALA A 66 2.66 18.71 8.01
N CYS A 67 3.06 18.93 9.26
CA CYS A 67 2.68 18.11 10.40
C CYS A 67 1.16 18.12 10.61
N GLU A 68 0.53 19.29 10.63
CA GLU A 68 -0.92 19.39 10.79
C GLU A 68 -1.68 18.69 9.66
N ARG A 69 -1.20 18.84 8.41
CA ARG A 69 -1.79 18.13 7.27
C ARG A 69 -1.69 16.60 7.42
N ILE A 70 -0.53 16.08 7.82
CA ILE A 70 -0.34 14.64 8.03
C ILE A 70 -1.27 14.14 9.14
N ARG A 71 -1.44 14.89 10.24
CA ARG A 71 -2.38 14.52 11.30
C ARG A 71 -3.82 14.49 10.80
N ALA A 72 -4.23 15.48 10.03
CA ALA A 72 -5.58 15.52 9.44
C ALA A 72 -5.83 14.35 8.47
N GLU A 73 -4.87 14.04 7.61
CA GLU A 73 -4.94 12.89 6.70
C GLU A 73 -4.99 11.56 7.47
N ALA A 74 -4.18 11.42 8.52
CA ALA A 74 -4.17 10.23 9.38
C ALA A 74 -5.51 10.06 10.11
N ALA A 75 -6.06 11.13 10.69
CA ALA A 75 -7.37 11.09 11.35
C ALA A 75 -8.48 10.66 10.37
N THR A 76 -8.48 11.22 9.16
CA THR A 76 -9.42 10.87 8.09
C THR A 76 -9.29 9.39 7.70
N ALA A 77 -8.06 8.89 7.56
CA ALA A 77 -7.83 7.48 7.23
C ALA A 77 -8.29 6.54 8.35
N THR A 78 -8.05 6.90 9.62
CA THR A 78 -8.53 6.13 10.78
C THR A 78 -10.06 6.09 10.84
N GLU A 79 -10.71 7.22 10.60
CA GLU A 79 -12.17 7.28 10.55
C GLU A 79 -12.74 6.46 9.38
N ALA A 80 -12.15 6.56 8.19
CA ALA A 80 -12.54 5.74 7.05
C ALA A 80 -12.37 4.24 7.31
N ALA A 81 -11.30 3.83 8.00
CA ALA A 81 -11.07 2.46 8.40
C ALA A 81 -12.12 1.97 9.42
N ARG A 82 -12.44 2.79 10.43
CA ARG A 82 -13.49 2.50 11.42
C ARG A 82 -14.86 2.31 10.74
N ASN A 83 -15.26 3.27 9.93
CA ASN A 83 -16.54 3.23 9.21
C ASN A 83 -16.56 2.06 8.20
N GLY A 84 -15.42 1.67 7.65
CA GLY A 84 -15.26 0.46 6.84
C GLY A 84 -15.53 -0.82 7.65
N GLY A 85 -14.94 -0.93 8.84
CA GLY A 85 -15.15 -2.04 9.76
C GLY A 85 -16.61 -2.16 10.20
N GLU A 86 -17.22 -1.05 10.63
CA GLU A 86 -18.64 -1.01 11.00
C GLU A 86 -19.55 -1.47 9.86
N ARG A 87 -19.28 -1.06 8.62
CA ARG A 87 -20.03 -1.53 7.45
C ARG A 87 -19.85 -3.03 7.21
N ALA A 88 -18.65 -3.57 7.40
CA ALA A 88 -18.40 -5.01 7.27
C ALA A 88 -19.13 -5.82 8.35
N ASP A 89 -19.18 -5.32 9.58
CA ASP A 89 -19.91 -5.96 10.67
C ASP A 89 -21.42 -5.94 10.43
N ILE A 90 -21.98 -4.82 9.97
CA ILE A 90 -23.40 -4.72 9.57
C ILE A 90 -23.72 -5.70 8.45
N ALA A 91 -22.88 -5.78 7.42
CA ALA A 91 -23.07 -6.72 6.32
C ALA A 91 -23.05 -8.19 6.81
N ARG A 92 -22.13 -8.52 7.73
CA ARG A 92 -22.08 -9.84 8.36
C ARG A 92 -23.35 -10.16 9.15
N TRP A 93 -23.81 -9.24 10.01
CA TRP A 93 -25.03 -9.45 10.79
C TRP A 93 -26.27 -9.60 9.92
N ASN A 94 -26.38 -8.83 8.83
CA ASN A 94 -27.49 -8.97 7.89
C ASN A 94 -27.47 -10.33 7.18
N ALA A 95 -26.30 -10.81 6.76
CA ALA A 95 -26.17 -12.13 6.17
C ALA A 95 -26.55 -13.25 7.16
N GLU A 96 -26.11 -13.14 8.42
CA GLU A 96 -26.49 -14.07 9.48
C GLU A 96 -27.99 -14.03 9.80
N ALA A 97 -28.62 -12.86 9.74
CA ALA A 97 -30.05 -12.71 9.99
C ALA A 97 -30.89 -13.34 8.85
N LEU A 98 -30.49 -13.14 7.59
CA LEU A 98 -31.11 -13.76 6.42
C LEU A 98 -31.04 -15.30 6.50
N ALA A 99 -29.84 -15.84 6.78
CA ALA A 99 -29.66 -17.28 6.92
C ALA A 99 -30.52 -17.90 8.05
N ARG A 100 -30.77 -17.15 9.13
CA ARG A 100 -31.67 -17.57 10.22
C ARG A 100 -33.15 -17.46 9.85
N GLY A 101 -33.52 -16.51 9.01
CA GLY A 101 -34.89 -16.33 8.50
C GLY A 101 -35.30 -17.39 7.48
N GLU A 102 -34.36 -17.82 6.62
CA GLU A 102 -34.57 -18.90 5.64
C GLU A 102 -34.63 -20.30 6.29
N ALA A 103 -34.19 -20.43 7.54
CA ALA A 103 -34.22 -21.68 8.31
C ALA A 103 -35.50 -21.88 9.14
N ARG A 104 -36.50 -20.98 9.05
CA ARG A 104 -37.78 -21.03 9.75
C ARG A 104 -38.93 -21.24 8.77
#